data_AF-A0A2E3B0L0-F1
#
_entry.id   AF-A0A2E3B0L0-F1
#
_cell.length_a   1.000
_cell.length_b   1.000
_cell.length_c   1.000
_cell.angle_alpha   90.00
_cell.angle_beta   90.00
_cell.angle_gamma   90.00
#
_symmetry.space_group_name_H-M   'P 1'
#
loop_
_entity.id
_entity.type
_entity.pdbx_description
1 polymer ?
#
loop_
_entity_poly.entity_id
_entity_poly.type
_entity_poly.pdbx_seq_one_letter_code
_entity_poly.pdbx_strand_id
1 'polypeptide(L)'
;MYTPESFSNPERKILEKYFTNIDQPVFVIINLPEVVKGALFARYSRSAKSLRRLFLDEFVNIDNGSLKNDEDFLVDIARAEKLYDRVFSEYGDDSVAQLGGAHIACENASNILTKVLEWGRLASYLEQSTRYIFYDKKISGNYRYVIPDEISSKELPNYKKNMDKLFDEYSLLVHKLVDFFKSKYPKDNNDSEFIYNSSIRAKACDVARGLLPASTFSNVGIFASGQAYENMIMKMNSHPLAEVRNYSKLMLNELRKVIPSFLKRVDLPERGLLWSKYFKDINENMEKVTSTFDKKSCTKLEVDLVEWDDKAEEKIIISALYSYTNKSERELIEIVKKLTQKQKEEILHKYIGSRNNRRHKPGRAMERSYYRFDILSDFGSFRDLQRHRMMTIDWQKLSTFNGFSIPEVIDEVNYRRKWEEIMNETGEYFEYLASKYGFHLAQYVVPFSYNIRYSMQFNVREAYHLLELRTSPQGHVDYRRVCQKMHDLILKKAGHKILANSMKYVDHNTYDLERIDAERAAEKRRIKK
;
A
#
# COMPACT_ATOMS: atom_id res chain seq x y z
N MET A 1 -41.33 -7.85 -4.68
CA MET A 1 -41.77 -7.57 -3.30
C MET A 1 -41.05 -8.57 -2.41
N TYR A 2 -40.32 -8.13 -1.39
CA TYR A 2 -39.62 -9.04 -0.47
C TYR A 2 -40.62 -9.60 0.53
N THR A 3 -40.61 -10.91 0.74
CA THR A 3 -41.46 -11.57 1.75
C THR A 3 -40.56 -11.90 2.95
N PRO A 4 -40.76 -11.22 4.10
CA PRO A 4 -39.99 -11.51 5.31
C PRO A 4 -40.22 -12.96 5.76
N GLU A 5 -39.14 -13.64 6.10
CA GLU A 5 -39.23 -14.96 6.71
C GLU A 5 -39.73 -14.80 8.16
N SER A 6 -40.65 -15.68 8.58
CA SER A 6 -41.16 -15.68 9.95
C SER A 6 -40.25 -16.49 10.87
N PHE A 7 -39.85 -15.87 11.98
CA PHE A 7 -39.05 -16.49 13.04
C PHE A 7 -39.83 -16.44 14.36
N SER A 8 -39.77 -17.51 15.13
CA SER A 8 -40.33 -17.60 16.49
C SER A 8 -39.62 -16.66 17.46
N ASN A 9 -40.26 -16.29 18.57
CA ASN A 9 -39.66 -15.39 19.57
C ASN A 9 -38.27 -15.85 20.08
N PRO A 10 -38.01 -17.14 20.34
CA PRO A 10 -36.68 -17.62 20.69
C PRO A 10 -35.65 -17.44 19.56
N GLU A 11 -36.02 -17.77 18.31
CA GLU A 11 -35.14 -17.59 17.15
C GLU A 11 -34.80 -16.11 16.94
N ARG A 12 -35.78 -15.21 17.07
CA ARG A 12 -35.56 -13.76 16.95
C ARG A 12 -34.52 -13.27 17.95
N LYS A 13 -34.63 -13.67 19.23
CA LYS A 13 -33.65 -13.31 20.28
C LYS A 13 -32.23 -13.77 19.96
N ILE A 14 -32.07 -14.90 19.29
CA ILE A 14 -30.75 -15.40 18.86
C ILE A 14 -30.26 -14.58 17.66
N LEU A 15 -31.10 -14.40 16.64
CA LEU A 15 -30.73 -13.69 15.42
C LEU A 15 -30.36 -12.23 15.68
N GLU A 16 -31.06 -11.54 16.58
CA GLU A 16 -30.80 -10.14 16.94
C GLU A 16 -29.38 -9.92 17.54
N LYS A 17 -28.74 -10.97 18.08
CA LYS A 17 -27.35 -10.90 18.56
C LYS A 17 -26.31 -10.89 17.42
N TYR A 18 -26.65 -11.47 16.27
CA TYR A 18 -25.70 -11.79 15.19
C TYR A 18 -26.02 -11.14 13.84
N PHE A 19 -27.18 -10.49 13.70
CA PHE A 19 -27.59 -9.82 12.46
C PHE A 19 -28.11 -8.41 12.76
N THR A 20 -27.76 -7.42 11.93
CA THR A 20 -28.18 -6.03 12.15
C THR A 20 -29.69 -5.78 11.99
N ASN A 21 -30.39 -6.69 11.31
CA ASN A 21 -31.85 -6.77 11.28
C ASN A 21 -32.26 -8.20 10.88
N ILE A 22 -33.53 -8.55 11.11
CA ILE A 22 -34.05 -9.91 10.88
C ILE A 22 -35.20 -9.98 9.87
N ASP A 23 -35.69 -8.83 9.43
CA ASP A 23 -36.94 -8.66 8.68
C ASP A 23 -36.75 -7.90 7.35
N GLN A 24 -35.53 -7.46 7.03
CA GLN A 24 -35.18 -6.83 5.76
C GLN A 24 -34.33 -7.76 4.88
N PRO A 25 -34.35 -7.57 3.54
CA PRO A 25 -33.57 -8.37 2.60
C PRO A 25 -32.05 -8.13 2.70
N VAL A 26 -31.64 -7.00 3.28
CA VAL A 26 -30.22 -6.59 3.39
C VAL A 26 -29.87 -6.42 4.86
N PHE A 27 -28.82 -7.10 5.29
CA PHE A 27 -28.38 -7.14 6.68
C PHE A 27 -26.89 -7.48 6.75
N VAL A 28 -26.27 -7.24 7.91
CA VAL A 28 -24.84 -7.51 8.16
C VAL A 28 -24.71 -8.51 9.29
N ILE A 29 -23.78 -9.46 9.16
CA ILE A 29 -23.39 -10.36 10.24
C ILE A 29 -22.50 -9.60 11.23
N ILE A 30 -22.88 -9.63 12.50
CA ILE A 30 -22.14 -9.03 13.61
C ILE A 30 -21.84 -10.12 14.66
N ASN A 31 -20.82 -9.91 15.49
CA ASN A 31 -20.52 -10.74 16.66
C ASN A 31 -20.32 -12.25 16.41
N LEU A 32 -20.09 -12.69 15.16
CA LEU A 32 -19.73 -14.07 14.82
C LEU A 32 -18.23 -14.20 14.55
N PRO A 33 -17.60 -15.33 14.92
CA PRO A 33 -16.25 -15.66 14.48
C PRO A 33 -16.12 -15.70 12.96
N GLU A 34 -14.96 -15.31 12.44
CA GLU A 34 -14.70 -15.23 10.99
C GLU A 34 -14.83 -16.59 10.29
N VAL A 35 -14.40 -17.68 10.94
CA VAL A 35 -14.56 -19.04 10.41
C VAL A 35 -16.04 -19.40 10.23
N VAL A 36 -16.90 -19.01 11.18
CA VAL A 36 -18.35 -19.23 11.09
C VAL A 36 -18.95 -18.43 9.94
N LYS A 37 -18.56 -17.15 9.79
CA LYS A 37 -19.00 -16.32 8.65
C LYS A 37 -18.64 -16.97 7.32
N GLY A 38 -17.38 -17.38 7.16
CA GLY A 38 -16.90 -18.03 5.94
C GLY A 38 -17.65 -19.33 5.64
N ALA A 39 -17.80 -20.21 6.63
CA ALA A 39 -18.54 -21.46 6.50
C ALA A 39 -20.03 -21.24 6.17
N LEU A 40 -20.67 -20.26 6.81
CA LEU A 40 -22.07 -19.93 6.59
C LEU A 40 -22.32 -19.43 5.16
N PHE A 41 -21.48 -18.53 4.63
CA PHE A 41 -21.60 -18.06 3.25
C PHE A 41 -21.27 -19.16 2.23
N ALA A 42 -20.31 -20.03 2.53
CA ALA A 42 -19.99 -21.19 1.70
C ALA A 42 -21.18 -22.17 1.60
N ARG A 43 -21.95 -22.34 2.69
CA ARG A 43 -23.18 -23.13 2.68
C ARG A 43 -24.34 -22.40 2.02
N TYR A 44 -24.43 -21.09 2.22
CA TYR A 44 -25.50 -20.25 1.66
C TYR A 44 -25.52 -20.27 0.13
N SER A 45 -24.36 -20.27 -0.51
CA SER A 45 -24.27 -20.34 -1.98
C SER A 45 -24.82 -21.63 -2.59
N ARG A 46 -25.05 -22.67 -1.77
CA ARG A 46 -25.52 -24.00 -2.18
C ARG A 46 -26.80 -24.44 -1.44
N SER A 47 -27.51 -23.51 -0.81
CA SER A 47 -28.72 -23.79 -0.03
C SER A 47 -29.91 -23.03 -0.60
N ALA A 48 -31.10 -23.64 -0.55
CA ALA A 48 -32.36 -22.96 -0.85
C ALA A 48 -32.89 -22.13 0.34
N LYS A 49 -32.27 -22.26 1.53
CA LYS A 49 -32.66 -21.54 2.75
C LYS A 49 -32.09 -20.12 2.77
N SER A 50 -32.75 -19.21 3.49
CA SER A 50 -32.15 -17.91 3.82
C SER A 50 -30.92 -18.09 4.70
N LEU A 51 -30.02 -17.09 4.70
CA LEU A 51 -28.81 -17.12 5.54
C LEU A 51 -29.14 -17.26 7.04
N ARG A 52 -30.21 -16.60 7.51
CA ARG A 52 -30.63 -16.62 8.93
C ARG A 52 -31.19 -17.98 9.32
N ARG A 53 -32.01 -18.58 8.46
CA ARG A 53 -32.53 -19.94 8.63
C ARG A 53 -31.40 -20.96 8.63
N LEU A 54 -30.47 -20.84 7.68
CA LEU A 54 -29.28 -21.68 7.61
C LEU A 54 -28.42 -21.57 8.88
N PHE A 55 -28.24 -20.35 9.40
CA PHE A 55 -27.52 -20.13 10.65
C PHE A 55 -28.21 -20.83 11.84
N LEU A 56 -29.52 -20.66 12.00
CA LEU A 56 -30.29 -21.33 13.06
C LEU A 56 -30.22 -22.85 12.94
N ASP A 57 -30.39 -23.40 11.74
CA ASP A 57 -30.51 -24.84 11.51
C ASP A 57 -29.15 -25.57 11.57
N GLU A 58 -28.07 -24.94 11.11
CA GLU A 58 -26.76 -25.60 10.94
C GLU A 58 -25.68 -25.12 11.94
N PHE A 59 -25.83 -23.94 12.54
CA PHE A 59 -24.75 -23.31 13.34
C PHE A 59 -25.15 -22.98 14.78
N VAL A 60 -26.43 -23.10 15.14
CA VAL A 60 -26.91 -22.92 16.51
C VAL A 60 -27.34 -24.28 17.08
N ASN A 61 -26.80 -24.68 18.23
CA ASN A 61 -27.26 -25.87 18.94
C ASN A 61 -28.48 -25.52 19.80
N ILE A 62 -29.68 -25.73 19.27
CA ILE A 62 -30.93 -25.60 20.03
C ILE A 62 -31.35 -27.00 20.52
N ASP A 63 -31.01 -27.34 21.75
CA ASP A 63 -31.61 -28.48 22.45
C ASP A 63 -32.86 -28.01 23.22
N ASN A 64 -34.03 -28.59 22.88
CA ASN A 64 -35.28 -28.51 23.63
C ASN A 64 -35.65 -27.12 24.23
N GLY A 65 -35.55 -26.05 23.44
CA GLY A 65 -36.18 -24.76 23.74
C GLY A 65 -35.62 -23.98 24.93
N SER A 66 -34.46 -24.36 25.49
CA SER A 66 -33.79 -23.59 26.54
C SER A 66 -32.37 -23.21 26.13
N LEU A 67 -32.05 -21.92 26.27
CA LEU A 67 -30.70 -21.38 26.08
C LEU A 67 -29.84 -21.91 27.23
N LYS A 68 -28.81 -22.73 26.96
CA LYS A 68 -27.74 -22.94 27.95
C LYS A 68 -27.04 -21.60 28.18
N ASN A 69 -26.88 -21.25 29.46
CA ASN A 69 -26.20 -20.10 30.07
C ASN A 69 -25.61 -19.02 29.14
N ASP A 70 -25.94 -17.76 29.43
CA ASP A 70 -25.61 -16.55 28.65
C ASP A 70 -24.11 -16.27 28.37
N GLU A 71 -23.18 -17.10 28.86
CA GLU A 71 -21.73 -16.88 28.69
C GLU A 71 -20.99 -17.93 27.87
N ASP A 72 -21.62 -19.03 27.43
CA ASP A 72 -20.94 -20.06 26.61
C ASP A 72 -21.50 -20.18 25.19
N PHE A 73 -20.60 -20.00 24.21
CA PHE A 73 -20.76 -20.08 22.77
C PHE A 73 -21.88 -21.03 22.27
N LEU A 74 -23.06 -20.45 21.99
CA LEU A 74 -24.18 -21.09 21.28
C LEU A 74 -23.81 -21.59 19.87
N VAL A 75 -22.68 -21.13 19.33
CA VAL A 75 -22.22 -21.38 17.96
C VAL A 75 -21.15 -22.46 17.96
N ASP A 76 -21.42 -23.57 17.27
CA ASP A 76 -20.51 -24.71 17.18
C ASP A 76 -19.33 -24.41 16.24
N ILE A 77 -18.27 -23.80 16.80
CA ILE A 77 -17.04 -23.45 16.08
C ILE A 77 -16.38 -24.70 15.49
N ALA A 78 -16.36 -25.82 16.23
CA ALA A 78 -15.73 -27.06 15.77
C ALA A 78 -16.46 -27.66 14.56
N ARG A 79 -17.79 -27.59 14.53
CA ARG A 79 -18.60 -27.95 13.36
C ARG A 79 -18.34 -26.99 12.20
N ALA A 80 -18.27 -25.68 12.45
CA ALA A 80 -17.96 -24.71 11.42
C ALA A 80 -16.57 -24.93 10.81
N GLU A 81 -15.56 -25.26 11.62
CA GLU A 81 -14.22 -25.63 11.16
C GLU A 81 -14.21 -26.90 10.31
N LYS A 82 -14.87 -27.98 10.77
CA LYS A 82 -14.98 -29.23 9.99
C LYS A 82 -15.72 -29.02 8.67
N LEU A 83 -16.79 -28.21 8.69
CA LEU A 83 -17.57 -27.89 7.51
C LEU A 83 -16.75 -27.05 6.54
N TYR A 84 -16.02 -26.05 7.06
CA TYR A 84 -15.09 -25.26 6.28
C TYR A 84 -14.01 -26.14 5.64
N ASP A 85 -13.38 -27.02 6.42
CA ASP A 85 -12.34 -27.93 5.92
C ASP A 85 -12.84 -28.83 4.80
N ARG A 86 -14.06 -29.36 4.91
CA ARG A 86 -14.68 -30.16 3.86
C ARG A 86 -14.87 -29.35 2.58
N VAL A 87 -15.49 -28.18 2.67
CA VAL A 87 -15.72 -27.30 1.50
C VAL A 87 -14.39 -26.87 0.87
N PHE A 88 -13.40 -26.58 1.69
CA PHE A 88 -12.08 -26.09 1.27
C PHE A 88 -11.21 -27.21 0.67
N SER A 89 -11.40 -28.46 1.08
CA SER A 89 -10.67 -29.64 0.57
C SER A 89 -11.32 -30.26 -0.67
N GLU A 90 -12.65 -30.31 -0.74
CA GLU A 90 -13.37 -30.98 -1.84
C GLU A 90 -13.43 -30.15 -3.12
N TYR A 91 -13.36 -28.81 -3.03
CA TYR A 91 -13.70 -27.95 -4.19
C TYR A 91 -12.61 -26.97 -4.63
N GLY A 92 -11.49 -26.86 -3.90
CA GLY A 92 -10.41 -25.94 -4.26
C GLY A 92 -10.87 -24.48 -4.40
N ASP A 93 -11.97 -24.11 -3.73
CA ASP A 93 -12.67 -22.86 -3.95
C ASP A 93 -11.95 -21.72 -3.22
N ASP A 94 -10.90 -21.20 -3.84
CA ASP A 94 -10.08 -20.11 -3.30
C ASP A 94 -10.89 -18.83 -3.05
N SER A 95 -12.09 -18.70 -3.64
CA SER A 95 -13.01 -17.59 -3.35
C SER A 95 -13.57 -17.65 -1.93
N VAL A 96 -13.72 -18.85 -1.35
CA VAL A 96 -14.19 -19.02 0.04
C VAL A 96 -13.16 -18.48 1.03
N ALA A 97 -11.86 -18.57 0.72
CA ALA A 97 -10.80 -17.99 1.56
C ALA A 97 -10.81 -16.46 1.60
N GLN A 98 -11.62 -15.81 0.75
CA GLN A 98 -11.82 -14.35 0.78
C GLN A 98 -12.91 -13.92 1.78
N LEU A 99 -13.72 -14.86 2.29
CA LEU A 99 -14.92 -14.57 3.08
C LEU A 99 -14.65 -14.36 4.58
N GLY A 100 -13.42 -14.57 5.03
CA GLY A 100 -12.96 -14.24 6.37
C GLY A 100 -11.68 -13.41 6.32
N GLY A 101 -11.48 -12.54 7.30
CA GLY A 101 -10.32 -11.67 7.37
C GLY A 101 -9.95 -11.27 8.80
N ALA A 102 -8.81 -10.61 8.94
CA ALA A 102 -8.31 -10.19 10.25
C ALA A 102 -7.62 -8.83 10.17
N HIS A 103 -7.71 -8.08 11.26
CA HIS A 103 -6.87 -6.91 11.51
C HIS A 103 -5.62 -7.37 12.26
N ILE A 104 -4.44 -7.02 11.78
CA ILE A 104 -3.16 -7.25 12.48
C ILE A 104 -2.39 -5.94 12.59
N ALA A 105 -1.75 -5.73 13.73
CA ALA A 105 -0.79 -4.67 13.94
C ALA A 105 0.62 -5.25 13.80
N CYS A 106 1.39 -4.74 12.84
CA CYS A 106 2.77 -5.11 12.63
C CYS A 106 3.66 -3.96 13.14
N GLU A 107 4.20 -4.11 14.35
CA GLU A 107 5.10 -3.11 14.95
C GLU A 107 6.57 -3.48 14.80
N ASN A 108 7.43 -2.46 14.91
CA ASN A 108 8.90 -2.61 14.83
C ASN A 108 9.37 -3.31 13.55
N ALA A 109 8.71 -3.06 12.43
CA ALA A 109 9.12 -3.54 11.12
C ALA A 109 10.11 -2.56 10.49
N SER A 110 11.22 -3.03 9.93
CA SER A 110 12.10 -2.17 9.14
C SER A 110 11.37 -1.58 7.93
N ASN A 111 11.92 -0.51 7.34
CA ASN A 111 11.36 0.02 6.11
C ASN A 111 11.49 -0.96 4.93
N ILE A 112 12.42 -1.91 4.97
CA ILE A 112 12.47 -3.02 3.99
C ILE A 112 11.29 -3.96 4.18
N LEU A 113 11.06 -4.43 5.42
CA LEU A 113 9.93 -5.31 5.74
C LEU A 113 8.58 -4.66 5.44
N THR A 114 8.40 -3.36 5.73
CA THR A 114 7.14 -2.67 5.42
C THR A 114 6.79 -2.72 3.94
N LYS A 115 7.77 -2.64 3.02
CA LYS A 115 7.51 -2.74 1.58
C LYS A 115 7.14 -4.15 1.15
N VAL A 116 7.62 -5.17 1.86
CA VAL A 116 7.18 -6.56 1.66
C VAL A 116 5.74 -6.75 2.17
N LEU A 117 5.43 -6.25 3.36
CA LEU A 117 4.08 -6.32 3.93
C LEU A 117 3.05 -5.62 3.03
N GLU A 118 3.37 -4.44 2.51
CA GLU A 118 2.46 -3.63 1.71
C GLU A 118 2.41 -4.02 0.22
N TRP A 119 3.05 -5.12 -0.19
CA TRP A 119 3.13 -5.55 -1.59
C TRP A 119 1.79 -6.04 -2.16
N GLY A 120 0.97 -6.71 -1.33
CA GLY A 120 -0.30 -7.31 -1.78
C GLY A 120 -1.35 -6.26 -2.15
N ARG A 121 -2.02 -6.42 -3.29
CA ARG A 121 -3.01 -5.44 -3.80
C ARG A 121 -4.36 -5.50 -3.07
N LEU A 122 -4.79 -6.70 -2.68
CA LEU A 122 -6.08 -6.97 -2.06
C LEU A 122 -5.99 -6.96 -0.53
N ALA A 123 -5.49 -5.85 0.02
CA ALA A 123 -5.46 -5.59 1.45
C ALA A 123 -5.52 -4.07 1.72
N SER A 124 -5.87 -3.73 2.95
CA SER A 124 -5.82 -2.36 3.45
C SER A 124 -4.61 -2.21 4.37
N TYR A 125 -3.84 -1.14 4.16
CA TYR A 125 -2.63 -0.89 4.94
C TYR A 125 -2.60 0.55 5.45
N LEU A 126 -2.06 0.72 6.65
CA LEU A 126 -1.75 2.01 7.23
C LEU A 126 -0.39 1.96 7.89
N GLU A 127 0.64 2.37 7.14
CA GLU A 127 2.01 2.51 7.65
C GLU A 127 2.22 3.88 8.35
N GLN A 128 2.88 3.84 9.51
CA GLN A 128 3.35 4.98 10.29
C GLN A 128 4.16 5.95 9.41
N SER A 129 3.85 7.24 9.51
CA SER A 129 4.47 8.24 8.67
C SER A 129 5.76 8.80 9.29
N THR A 130 6.82 8.82 8.48
CA THR A 130 8.09 9.49 8.82
C THR A 130 8.06 11.00 8.60
N ARG A 131 6.89 11.54 8.22
CA ARG A 131 6.68 12.97 7.91
C ARG A 131 6.12 13.77 9.09
N TYR A 132 5.72 13.12 10.18
CA TYR A 132 5.00 13.77 11.29
C TYR A 132 5.56 13.44 12.68
N ILE A 133 6.51 12.50 12.76
CA ILE A 133 7.04 11.97 14.02
C ILE A 133 8.55 12.15 13.99
N PHE A 134 9.12 12.63 15.10
CA PHE A 134 10.57 12.66 15.28
C PHE A 134 11.09 11.27 15.61
N TYR A 135 12.18 10.91 14.97
CA TYR A 135 12.94 9.68 15.20
C TYR A 135 14.19 9.94 16.04
N ASP A 136 14.12 10.90 16.97
CA ASP A 136 15.24 11.43 17.77
C ASP A 136 15.30 10.86 19.20
N LYS A 137 14.31 10.04 19.60
CA LYS A 137 14.22 9.45 20.94
C LYS A 137 14.75 8.02 20.99
N LYS A 138 15.63 7.75 21.95
CA LYS A 138 16.09 6.40 22.31
C LYS A 138 15.07 5.72 23.22
N ILE A 139 14.81 4.43 22.96
CA ILE A 139 13.99 3.55 23.80
C ILE A 139 14.94 2.55 24.45
N SER A 140 14.95 2.51 25.79
CA SER A 140 15.87 1.65 26.56
C SER A 140 17.32 1.78 26.09
N GLY A 141 17.76 3.02 25.82
CA GLY A 141 19.13 3.33 25.39
C GLY A 141 19.44 3.12 23.90
N ASN A 142 18.51 2.63 23.09
CA ASN A 142 18.75 2.35 21.66
C ASN A 142 17.85 3.19 20.74
N TYR A 143 18.37 3.58 19.58
CA TYR A 143 17.55 4.13 18.52
C TYR A 143 16.67 3.06 17.88
N ARG A 144 15.65 3.51 17.13
CA ARG A 144 14.62 2.66 16.55
C ARG A 144 15.05 2.13 15.18
N TYR A 145 16.03 1.23 15.14
CA TYR A 145 16.42 0.50 13.93
C TYR A 145 16.56 -1.00 14.16
N VAL A 146 16.33 -1.79 13.11
CA VAL A 146 16.53 -3.24 13.13
C VAL A 146 18.02 -3.58 13.13
N ILE A 147 18.39 -4.61 13.88
CA ILE A 147 19.69 -5.28 13.78
C ILE A 147 19.41 -6.62 13.10
N PRO A 148 19.88 -6.84 11.85
CA PRO A 148 19.64 -8.09 11.15
C PRO A 148 20.32 -9.27 11.85
N ASP A 149 19.60 -10.39 11.98
CA ASP A 149 20.10 -11.63 12.61
C ASP A 149 21.34 -12.19 11.90
N GLU A 150 21.51 -11.90 10.61
CA GLU A 150 22.64 -12.36 9.81
C GLU A 150 23.94 -11.58 10.10
N ILE A 151 23.88 -10.46 10.83
CA ILE A 151 25.08 -9.74 11.25
C ILE A 151 25.81 -10.53 12.33
N SER A 152 27.08 -10.82 12.07
CA SER A 152 27.92 -11.53 13.04
C SER A 152 28.24 -10.69 14.27
N SER A 153 28.49 -11.34 15.41
CA SER A 153 28.88 -10.67 16.66
C SER A 153 30.11 -9.76 16.52
N LYS A 154 31.05 -10.10 15.63
CA LYS A 154 32.23 -9.28 15.31
C LYS A 154 31.87 -7.98 14.57
N GLU A 155 30.84 -7.99 13.74
CA GLU A 155 30.42 -6.83 12.95
C GLU A 155 29.39 -5.95 13.67
N LEU A 156 28.66 -6.52 14.62
CA LEU A 156 27.61 -5.84 15.36
C LEU A 156 28.02 -4.45 15.92
N PRO A 157 29.22 -4.25 16.52
CA PRO A 157 29.62 -2.92 17.00
C PRO A 157 29.75 -1.89 15.89
N ASN A 158 30.27 -2.27 14.72
CA ASN A 158 30.41 -1.38 13.57
C ASN A 158 29.04 -1.03 12.97
N TYR A 159 28.14 -2.01 12.89
CA TYR A 159 26.77 -1.76 12.43
C TYR A 159 26.07 -0.75 13.32
N LYS A 160 26.09 -0.96 14.64
CA LYS A 160 25.50 -0.03 15.61
C LYS A 160 26.13 1.36 15.51
N LYS A 161 27.45 1.46 15.43
CA LYS A 161 28.15 2.74 15.27
C LYS A 161 27.66 3.53 14.05
N ASN A 162 27.52 2.87 12.89
CA ASN A 162 27.07 3.53 11.67
C ASN A 162 25.58 3.94 11.75
N MET A 163 24.72 3.08 12.30
CA MET A 163 23.30 3.40 12.48
C MET A 163 23.09 4.51 13.51
N ASP A 164 23.75 4.43 14.66
CA ASP A 164 23.68 5.47 15.69
C ASP A 164 24.13 6.82 15.15
N LYS A 165 25.22 6.87 14.35
CA LYS A 165 25.66 8.09 13.67
C LYS A 165 24.55 8.69 12.79
N LEU A 166 23.86 7.90 11.97
CA LEU A 166 22.76 8.41 11.13
C LEU A 166 21.63 9.02 11.97
N PHE A 167 21.26 8.36 13.08
CA PHE A 167 20.21 8.84 13.98
C PHE A 167 20.63 10.07 14.81
N ASP A 168 21.88 10.13 15.26
CA ASP A 168 22.43 11.31 15.94
C ASP A 168 22.41 12.52 15.01
N GLU A 169 22.84 12.35 13.75
CA GLU A 169 22.85 13.40 12.73
C GLU A 169 21.42 13.83 12.33
N TYR A 170 20.49 12.87 12.20
CA TYR A 170 19.06 13.17 12.04
C TYR A 170 18.53 14.03 13.19
N SER A 171 18.86 13.66 14.43
CA SER A 171 18.37 14.34 15.64
C SER A 171 18.88 15.79 15.70
N LEU A 172 20.16 16.01 15.38
CA LEU A 172 20.72 17.36 15.30
C LEU A 172 20.07 18.18 14.19
N LEU A 173 19.95 17.61 12.99
CA LEU A 173 19.44 18.31 11.81
C LEU A 173 17.97 18.68 11.95
N VAL A 174 17.13 17.78 12.47
CA VAL A 174 15.68 18.03 12.55
C VAL A 174 15.35 19.22 13.46
N HIS A 175 16.05 19.37 14.59
CA HIS A 175 15.85 20.51 15.48
C HIS A 175 16.40 21.82 14.88
N LYS A 176 17.56 21.76 14.21
CA LYS A 176 18.08 22.91 13.45
C LYS A 176 17.09 23.39 12.38
N LEU A 177 16.44 22.46 11.67
CA LEU A 177 15.42 22.76 10.67
C LEU A 177 14.15 23.34 11.28
N VAL A 178 13.72 22.89 12.46
CA VAL A 178 12.58 23.48 13.18
C VAL A 178 12.85 24.97 13.46
N ASP A 179 14.01 25.30 14.01
CA ASP A 179 14.36 26.69 14.34
C ASP A 179 14.51 27.56 13.08
N PHE A 180 15.12 26.99 12.04
CA PHE A 180 15.23 27.63 10.73
C PHE A 180 13.85 27.95 10.13
N PHE A 181 12.94 26.98 10.09
CA PHE A 181 11.62 27.17 9.50
C PHE A 181 10.74 28.11 10.34
N LYS A 182 10.88 28.13 11.67
CA LYS A 182 10.22 29.15 12.51
C LYS A 182 10.65 30.56 12.16
N SER A 183 11.95 30.73 11.89
CA SER A 183 12.52 32.02 11.52
C SER A 183 12.11 32.43 10.09
N LYS A 184 12.14 31.48 9.14
CA LYS A 184 11.79 31.72 7.73
C LYS A 184 10.30 31.96 7.53
N TYR A 185 9.46 31.29 8.31
CA TYR A 185 7.99 31.39 8.22
C TYR A 185 7.41 31.72 9.60
N PRO A 186 7.37 33.00 10.00
CA PRO A 186 6.73 33.42 11.25
C PRO A 186 5.24 33.06 11.29
N LYS A 187 4.72 32.82 12.50
CA LYS A 187 3.30 32.49 12.70
C LYS A 187 2.38 33.64 12.27
N ASP A 188 1.38 33.35 11.45
CA ASP A 188 0.30 34.29 11.13
C ASP A 188 -0.64 34.44 12.35
N ASN A 189 -1.18 35.64 12.58
CA ASN A 189 -2.11 35.91 13.68
C ASN A 189 -3.40 35.08 13.60
N ASN A 190 -3.77 34.60 12.41
CA ASN A 190 -4.94 33.76 12.20
C ASN A 190 -4.70 32.26 12.48
N ASP A 191 -3.45 31.85 12.69
CA ASP A 191 -3.11 30.45 12.93
C ASP A 191 -3.02 30.12 14.42
N SER A 192 -3.65 29.02 14.83
CA SER A 192 -3.44 28.49 16.16
C SER A 192 -2.01 27.97 16.32
N GLU A 193 -1.49 28.07 17.54
CA GLU A 193 -0.12 27.65 17.84
C GLU A 193 0.10 26.15 17.60
N PHE A 194 -0.95 25.35 17.76
CA PHE A 194 -0.92 23.92 17.46
C PHE A 194 -0.68 23.65 15.96
N ILE A 195 -1.45 24.31 15.08
CA ILE A 195 -1.35 24.16 13.62
C ILE A 195 0.01 24.63 13.13
N TYR A 196 0.42 25.82 13.55
CA TYR A 196 1.72 26.37 13.16
C TYR A 196 2.86 25.42 13.54
N ASN A 197 2.92 24.98 14.80
CA ASN A 197 3.96 24.06 15.25
C ASN A 197 3.89 22.68 14.55
N SER A 198 2.69 22.18 14.24
CA SER A 198 2.48 20.94 13.48
C SER A 198 3.03 21.06 12.05
N SER A 199 2.69 22.14 11.35
CA SER A 199 3.18 22.44 10.00
C SER A 199 4.70 22.59 9.95
N ILE A 200 5.30 23.34 10.88
CA ILE A 200 6.76 23.49 10.99
C ILE A 200 7.44 22.14 11.26
N ARG A 201 6.92 21.37 12.22
CA ARG A 201 7.42 20.02 12.52
C ARG A 201 7.38 19.12 11.30
N ALA A 202 6.26 19.11 10.58
CA ALA A 202 6.10 18.27 9.41
C ALA A 202 7.10 18.64 8.30
N LYS A 203 7.37 19.94 8.10
CA LYS A 203 8.36 20.41 7.13
C LYS A 203 9.79 20.04 7.53
N ALA A 204 10.15 20.18 8.81
CA ALA A 204 11.44 19.74 9.33
C ALA A 204 11.63 18.22 9.17
N CYS A 205 10.62 17.42 9.52
CA CYS A 205 10.64 15.96 9.31
C CYS A 205 10.77 15.58 7.83
N ASP A 206 10.06 16.26 6.92
CA ASP A 206 10.10 16.00 5.48
C ASP A 206 11.52 16.16 4.91
N VAL A 207 12.29 17.15 5.38
CA VAL A 207 13.68 17.35 4.97
C VAL A 207 14.63 16.37 5.69
N ALA A 208 14.55 16.30 7.02
CA ALA A 208 15.50 15.52 7.82
C ALA A 208 15.41 14.00 7.57
N ARG A 209 14.23 13.47 7.21
CA ARG A 209 14.01 12.03 7.00
C ARG A 209 14.95 11.42 5.96
N GLY A 210 15.57 12.20 5.08
CA GLY A 210 16.56 11.70 4.14
C GLY A 210 17.76 11.01 4.81
N LEU A 211 18.08 11.34 6.07
CA LEU A 211 19.12 10.68 6.86
C LEU A 211 18.69 9.36 7.51
N LEU A 212 17.39 9.06 7.57
CA LEU A 212 16.91 7.84 8.21
C LEU A 212 17.26 6.62 7.34
N PRO A 213 17.96 5.59 7.89
CA PRO A 213 18.28 4.37 7.14
C PRO A 213 17.04 3.49 6.94
N ALA A 214 17.07 2.60 5.96
CA ALA A 214 16.00 1.62 5.73
C ALA A 214 15.80 0.63 6.88
N SER A 215 16.76 0.52 7.79
CA SER A 215 16.64 -0.21 9.06
C SER A 215 15.69 0.46 10.05
N THR A 216 15.34 1.73 9.87
CA THR A 216 14.44 2.48 10.77
C THR A 216 13.14 1.71 10.97
N PHE A 217 12.70 1.56 12.22
CA PHE A 217 11.43 0.90 12.54
C PHE A 217 10.24 1.75 12.12
N SER A 218 9.21 1.05 11.68
CA SER A 218 7.88 1.57 11.34
C SER A 218 6.83 0.58 11.85
N ASN A 219 5.59 1.05 11.89
CA ASN A 219 4.44 0.23 12.26
C ASN A 219 3.46 0.21 11.08
N VAL A 220 2.85 -0.94 10.79
CA VAL A 220 1.87 -1.12 9.73
C VAL A 220 0.62 -1.80 10.29
N GLY A 221 -0.52 -1.13 10.22
CA GLY A 221 -1.81 -1.78 10.41
C GLY A 221 -2.26 -2.44 9.12
N ILE A 222 -2.69 -3.70 9.16
CA ILE A 222 -3.14 -4.46 7.99
C ILE A 222 -4.54 -5.01 8.25
N PHE A 223 -5.44 -4.87 7.27
CA PHE A 223 -6.64 -5.69 7.16
C PHE A 223 -6.61 -6.42 5.82
N ALA A 224 -6.74 -7.74 5.86
CA ALA A 224 -6.75 -8.59 4.67
C ALA A 224 -7.65 -9.81 4.88
N SER A 225 -8.06 -10.42 3.77
CA SER A 225 -8.71 -11.73 3.81
C SER A 225 -7.71 -12.84 4.09
N GLY A 226 -8.22 -14.02 4.47
CA GLY A 226 -7.42 -15.23 4.64
C GLY A 226 -6.56 -15.54 3.41
N GLN A 227 -7.15 -15.46 2.20
CA GLN A 227 -6.43 -15.65 0.94
C GLN A 227 -5.27 -14.65 0.75
N ALA A 228 -5.48 -13.38 1.11
CA ALA A 228 -4.45 -12.37 0.97
C ALA A 228 -3.30 -12.60 1.96
N TYR A 229 -3.60 -12.97 3.21
CA TYR A 229 -2.59 -13.33 4.20
C TYR A 229 -1.83 -14.60 3.84
N GLU A 230 -2.51 -15.64 3.37
CA GLU A 230 -1.87 -16.89 2.92
C GLU A 230 -0.81 -16.59 1.85
N ASN A 231 -1.17 -15.84 0.81
CA ASN A 231 -0.26 -15.41 -0.24
C ASN A 231 0.90 -14.53 0.26
N MET A 232 0.62 -13.63 1.19
CA MET A 232 1.64 -12.77 1.81
C MET A 232 2.66 -13.62 2.59
N ILE A 233 2.19 -14.52 3.45
CA ILE A 233 3.04 -15.35 4.31
C ILE A 233 3.90 -16.31 3.47
N MET A 234 3.35 -16.93 2.42
CA MET A 234 4.15 -17.80 1.53
C MET A 234 5.30 -17.05 0.86
N LYS A 235 5.06 -15.81 0.41
CA LYS A 235 6.13 -14.95 -0.16
C LYS A 235 7.15 -14.51 0.88
N MET A 236 6.70 -14.19 2.09
CA MET A 236 7.61 -13.83 3.19
C MET A 236 8.48 -15.03 3.60
N ASN A 237 7.92 -16.25 3.64
CA ASN A 237 8.65 -17.47 3.95
C ASN A 237 9.76 -17.76 2.92
N SER A 238 9.56 -17.40 1.66
CA SER A 238 10.56 -17.53 0.58
C SER A 238 11.57 -16.39 0.53
N HIS A 239 11.43 -15.35 1.35
CA HIS A 239 12.26 -14.15 1.27
C HIS A 239 13.70 -14.42 1.78
N PRO A 240 14.75 -13.82 1.17
CA PRO A 240 16.15 -14.05 1.55
C PRO A 240 16.56 -13.44 2.91
N LEU A 241 15.85 -12.42 3.39
CA LEU A 241 16.10 -11.80 4.70
C LEU A 241 15.45 -12.58 5.86
N ALA A 242 16.22 -12.78 6.93
CA ALA A 242 15.77 -13.42 8.17
C ALA A 242 14.66 -12.62 8.86
N GLU A 243 14.76 -11.29 8.92
CA GLU A 243 13.70 -10.43 9.49
C GLU A 243 12.34 -10.80 8.88
N VAL A 244 12.24 -10.86 7.55
CA VAL A 244 10.99 -11.15 6.83
C VAL A 244 10.46 -12.55 7.16
N ARG A 245 11.33 -13.58 7.15
CA ARG A 245 10.93 -14.97 7.48
C ARG A 245 10.59 -15.17 8.96
N ASN A 246 11.20 -14.41 9.86
CA ASN A 246 10.90 -14.50 11.28
C ASN A 246 9.59 -13.76 11.58
N TYR A 247 9.37 -12.61 10.94
CA TYR A 247 8.13 -11.86 11.06
C TYR A 247 6.92 -12.64 10.52
N SER A 248 7.07 -13.38 9.43
CA SER A 248 6.00 -14.22 8.88
C SER A 248 5.52 -15.29 9.86
N LYS A 249 6.43 -15.88 10.66
CA LYS A 249 6.09 -16.85 11.71
C LYS A 249 5.27 -16.21 12.83
N LEU A 250 5.65 -15.00 13.25
CA LEU A 250 4.91 -14.23 14.25
C LEU A 250 3.50 -13.91 13.74
N MET A 251 3.39 -13.45 12.49
CA MET A 251 2.09 -13.19 11.86
C MET A 251 1.23 -14.44 11.76
N LEU A 252 1.79 -15.56 11.30
CA LEU A 252 1.07 -16.83 11.18
C LEU A 252 0.53 -17.31 12.53
N ASN A 253 1.33 -17.19 13.59
CA ASN A 253 0.93 -17.57 14.95
C ASN A 253 -0.28 -16.77 15.42
N GLU A 254 -0.26 -15.43 15.27
CA GLU A 254 -1.36 -14.57 15.72
C GLU A 254 -2.60 -14.70 14.84
N LEU A 255 -2.44 -14.80 13.52
CA LEU A 255 -3.57 -14.95 12.61
C LEU A 255 -4.30 -16.29 12.84
N ARG A 256 -3.58 -17.36 13.19
CA ARG A 256 -4.20 -18.66 13.52
C ARG A 256 -5.08 -18.63 14.77
N LYS A 257 -4.95 -17.62 15.64
CA LYS A 257 -5.86 -17.44 16.78
C LYS A 257 -7.23 -16.90 16.35
N VAL A 258 -7.33 -16.28 15.16
CA VAL A 258 -8.56 -15.60 14.68
C VAL A 258 -9.15 -16.28 13.45
N ILE A 259 -8.31 -16.68 12.49
CA ILE A 259 -8.69 -17.27 11.20
C ILE A 259 -7.93 -18.58 10.90
N PRO A 260 -7.87 -19.56 11.83
CA PRO A 260 -7.03 -20.77 11.68
C PRO A 260 -7.31 -21.54 10.40
N SER A 261 -8.59 -21.78 10.09
CA SER A 261 -9.02 -22.57 8.93
C SER A 261 -8.58 -21.97 7.59
N PHE A 262 -8.39 -20.66 7.53
CA PHE A 262 -7.96 -19.94 6.34
C PHE A 262 -6.44 -20.02 6.08
N LEU A 263 -5.66 -20.50 7.06
CA LEU A 263 -4.19 -20.53 7.01
C LEU A 263 -3.62 -21.95 7.17
N LYS A 264 -4.46 -22.97 6.97
CA LYS A 264 -4.06 -24.38 7.07
C LYS A 264 -3.10 -24.81 5.97
N ARG A 265 -3.13 -24.20 4.77
CA ARG A 265 -2.31 -24.65 3.64
C ARG A 265 -0.89 -24.07 3.67
N VAL A 266 -0.63 -23.02 4.44
CA VAL A 266 0.63 -22.27 4.47
C VAL A 266 1.84 -23.16 4.74
N ASP A 267 1.71 -24.16 5.60
CA ASP A 267 2.77 -25.06 6.05
C ASP A 267 2.56 -26.52 5.62
N LEU A 268 1.59 -26.80 4.75
CA LEU A 268 1.45 -28.13 4.16
C LEU A 268 2.57 -28.41 3.14
N PRO A 269 3.24 -29.58 3.20
CA PRO A 269 4.31 -29.94 2.27
C PRO A 269 3.93 -29.78 0.80
N GLU A 270 2.79 -30.34 0.40
CA GLU A 270 2.31 -30.36 -1.00
C GLU A 270 1.62 -29.06 -1.44
N ARG A 271 1.58 -28.03 -0.58
CA ARG A 271 0.92 -26.74 -0.86
C ARG A 271 1.83 -25.57 -0.52
N GLY A 272 1.64 -24.94 0.64
CA GLY A 272 2.30 -23.68 0.97
C GLY A 272 3.82 -23.80 1.07
N LEU A 273 4.36 -24.96 1.50
CA LEU A 273 5.81 -25.19 1.47
C LEU A 273 6.34 -25.35 0.05
N LEU A 274 5.64 -26.11 -0.81
CA LEU A 274 5.98 -26.25 -2.22
C LEU A 274 5.91 -24.90 -2.96
N TRP A 275 4.91 -24.07 -2.68
CA TRP A 275 4.76 -22.74 -3.27
C TRP A 275 5.81 -21.75 -2.77
N SER A 276 6.13 -21.78 -1.47
CA SER A 276 7.23 -20.98 -0.91
C SER A 276 8.56 -21.38 -1.55
N LYS A 277 8.81 -22.68 -1.75
CA LYS A 277 9.99 -23.17 -2.47
C LYS A 277 9.99 -22.69 -3.92
N TYR A 278 8.87 -22.77 -4.63
CA TYR A 278 8.74 -22.26 -6.00
C TYR A 278 9.09 -20.77 -6.10
N PHE A 279 8.60 -19.92 -5.19
CA PHE A 279 8.96 -18.50 -5.18
C PHE A 279 10.46 -18.28 -4.91
N LYS A 280 11.05 -19.06 -4.01
CA LYS A 280 12.48 -19.02 -3.72
C LYS A 280 13.30 -19.43 -4.95
N ASP A 281 12.94 -20.53 -5.60
CA ASP A 281 13.63 -21.05 -6.78
C ASP A 281 13.58 -20.04 -7.93
N ILE A 282 12.42 -19.38 -8.17
CA ILE A 282 12.33 -18.29 -9.15
C ILE A 282 13.28 -17.16 -8.80
N ASN A 283 13.29 -16.71 -7.53
CA ASN A 283 14.13 -15.60 -7.12
C ASN A 283 15.62 -15.90 -7.36
N GLU A 284 16.09 -17.08 -6.93
CA GLU A 284 17.47 -17.52 -7.13
C GLU A 284 17.82 -17.69 -8.61
N ASN A 285 16.91 -18.22 -9.42
CA ASN A 285 17.12 -18.36 -10.86
C ASN A 285 17.25 -17.00 -11.55
N MET A 286 16.40 -16.03 -11.19
CA MET A 286 16.50 -14.68 -11.75
C MET A 286 17.77 -13.95 -11.29
N GLU A 287 18.21 -14.14 -10.04
CA GLU A 287 19.51 -13.62 -9.59
C GLU A 287 20.67 -14.21 -10.39
N LYS A 288 20.66 -15.53 -10.66
CA LYS A 288 21.65 -16.17 -11.54
C LYS A 288 21.65 -15.59 -12.95
N VAL A 289 20.47 -15.43 -13.56
CA VAL A 289 20.33 -14.83 -14.91
C VAL A 289 20.96 -13.44 -14.95
N THR A 290 20.66 -12.60 -13.96
CA THR A 290 21.15 -11.21 -13.93
C THR A 290 22.60 -11.05 -13.48
N SER A 291 23.22 -12.06 -12.87
CA SER A 291 24.60 -11.99 -12.41
C SER A 291 25.64 -11.81 -13.53
N THR A 292 25.27 -12.15 -14.77
CA THR A 292 26.11 -11.99 -15.97
C THR A 292 25.95 -10.63 -16.65
N PHE A 293 24.98 -9.82 -16.21
CA PHE A 293 24.71 -8.53 -16.82
C PHE A 293 25.71 -7.47 -16.35
N ASP A 294 25.96 -6.47 -17.20
CA ASP A 294 26.73 -5.30 -16.79
C ASP A 294 25.98 -4.56 -15.67
N LYS A 295 26.70 -4.26 -14.58
CA LYS A 295 26.16 -3.59 -13.40
C LYS A 295 26.02 -2.08 -13.61
N LYS A 296 26.59 -1.52 -14.68
CA LYS A 296 26.59 -0.09 -14.95
C LYS A 296 25.27 0.36 -15.59
N SER A 297 24.54 1.24 -14.91
CA SER A 297 23.38 1.91 -15.50
C SER A 297 23.81 3.03 -16.45
N CYS A 298 23.17 3.09 -17.63
CA CYS A 298 23.46 4.11 -18.65
C CYS A 298 22.52 5.32 -18.61
N THR A 299 21.31 5.20 -18.03
CA THR A 299 20.31 6.29 -18.03
C THR A 299 20.17 6.92 -16.64
N LYS A 300 20.17 8.27 -16.61
CA LYS A 300 20.02 9.08 -15.40
C LYS A 300 18.71 9.89 -15.37
N LEU A 301 17.75 9.57 -16.25
CA LEU A 301 16.46 10.25 -16.25
C LEU A 301 15.71 10.00 -14.94
N GLU A 302 15.19 11.08 -14.32
CA GLU A 302 14.37 11.00 -13.10
C GLU A 302 13.02 10.33 -13.39
N VAL A 303 12.41 10.64 -14.54
CA VAL A 303 11.16 10.03 -15.00
C VAL A 303 11.25 9.83 -16.51
N ASP A 304 11.07 8.60 -16.98
CA ASP A 304 10.97 8.27 -18.39
C ASP A 304 9.66 7.52 -18.68
N LEU A 305 8.91 8.00 -19.66
CA LEU A 305 7.73 7.29 -20.17
C LEU A 305 8.22 6.27 -21.20
N VAL A 306 8.33 5.01 -20.80
CA VAL A 306 8.94 3.94 -21.60
C VAL A 306 7.97 3.28 -22.55
N GLU A 307 6.68 3.24 -22.21
CA GLU A 307 5.65 2.63 -23.05
C GLU A 307 4.29 3.30 -22.80
N TRP A 308 3.52 3.46 -23.88
CA TRP A 308 2.15 3.95 -23.85
C TRP A 308 1.38 3.34 -25.02
N ASP A 309 0.06 3.52 -25.01
CA ASP A 309 -0.81 3.01 -26.05
C ASP A 309 -1.15 4.10 -27.09
N ASP A 310 -0.56 4.02 -28.28
CA ASP A 310 -0.78 5.00 -29.37
C ASP A 310 -2.25 5.13 -29.80
N LYS A 311 -3.10 4.14 -29.49
CA LYS A 311 -4.53 4.13 -29.81
C LYS A 311 -5.41 4.34 -28.56
N ALA A 312 -4.87 4.96 -27.52
CA ALA A 312 -5.53 5.15 -26.24
C ALA A 312 -6.97 5.70 -26.40
N GLU A 313 -7.12 6.83 -27.09
CA GLU A 313 -8.39 7.52 -27.28
C GLU A 313 -9.43 6.63 -27.96
N GLU A 314 -9.05 5.92 -29.03
CA GLU A 314 -9.96 5.03 -29.76
C GLU A 314 -10.43 3.86 -28.89
N LYS A 315 -9.51 3.21 -28.17
CA LYS A 315 -9.85 2.07 -27.29
C LYS A 315 -10.74 2.50 -26.13
N ILE A 316 -10.51 3.69 -25.59
CA ILE A 316 -11.35 4.28 -24.54
C ILE A 316 -12.74 4.57 -25.09
N ILE A 317 -12.86 5.17 -26.28
CA ILE A 317 -14.16 5.45 -26.93
C ILE A 317 -14.93 4.15 -27.16
N ILE A 318 -14.29 3.13 -27.73
CA ILE A 318 -14.93 1.81 -27.96
C ILE A 318 -15.48 1.25 -26.64
N SER A 319 -14.67 1.28 -25.58
CA SER A 319 -15.10 0.80 -24.27
C SER A 319 -16.15 1.67 -23.60
N ALA A 320 -16.13 2.98 -23.84
CA ALA A 320 -17.08 3.93 -23.29
C ALA A 320 -18.46 3.75 -23.92
N LEU A 321 -18.52 3.40 -25.21
CA LEU A 321 -19.76 3.15 -25.94
C LEU A 321 -20.37 1.77 -25.63
N TYR A 322 -19.55 0.78 -25.28
CA TYR A 322 -19.95 -0.63 -25.17
C TYR A 322 -21.23 -0.84 -24.35
N SER A 323 -21.30 -0.30 -23.13
CA SER A 323 -22.46 -0.48 -22.23
C SER A 323 -23.74 0.25 -22.65
N TYR A 324 -23.68 1.07 -23.70
CA TYR A 324 -24.82 1.87 -24.21
C TYR A 324 -25.31 1.39 -25.58
N THR A 325 -24.84 0.23 -26.04
CA THR A 325 -25.23 -0.35 -27.33
C THR A 325 -25.44 -1.85 -27.20
N ASN A 326 -26.18 -2.44 -28.15
CA ASN A 326 -26.25 -3.89 -28.33
C ASN A 326 -25.22 -4.40 -29.36
N LYS A 327 -24.15 -3.62 -29.60
CA LYS A 327 -23.14 -3.94 -30.60
C LYS A 327 -21.99 -4.70 -29.99
N SER A 328 -21.48 -5.67 -30.75
CA SER A 328 -20.23 -6.33 -30.41
C SER A 328 -19.07 -5.34 -30.47
N GLU A 329 -17.99 -5.66 -29.76
CA GLU A 329 -16.79 -4.83 -29.77
C GLU A 329 -16.19 -4.69 -31.18
N ARG A 330 -16.28 -5.73 -32.02
CA ARG A 330 -15.84 -5.68 -33.42
C ARG A 330 -16.62 -4.65 -34.24
N GLU A 331 -17.94 -4.60 -34.07
CA GLU A 331 -18.75 -3.58 -34.74
C GLU A 331 -18.43 -2.16 -34.24
N LEU A 332 -18.19 -1.99 -32.94
CA LEU A 332 -17.81 -0.70 -32.37
C LEU A 332 -16.44 -0.24 -32.88
N ILE A 333 -15.47 -1.14 -33.05
CA ILE A 333 -14.19 -0.84 -33.71
C ILE A 333 -14.43 -0.27 -35.11
N GLU A 334 -15.26 -0.93 -35.92
CA GLU A 334 -15.56 -0.47 -37.28
C GLU A 334 -16.33 0.85 -37.31
N ILE A 335 -17.19 1.11 -36.31
CA ILE A 335 -17.87 2.40 -36.16
C ILE A 335 -16.86 3.49 -35.79
N VAL A 336 -16.02 3.27 -34.79
CA VAL A 336 -15.07 4.27 -34.27
C VAL A 336 -14.00 4.61 -35.29
N LYS A 337 -13.57 3.64 -36.12
CA LYS A 337 -12.67 3.90 -37.26
C LYS A 337 -13.23 4.91 -38.26
N LYS A 338 -14.56 4.93 -38.46
CA LYS A 338 -15.25 5.84 -39.40
C LYS A 338 -15.53 7.21 -38.82
N LEU A 339 -15.34 7.41 -37.51
CA LEU A 339 -15.54 8.70 -36.86
C LEU A 339 -14.39 9.65 -37.20
N THR A 340 -14.75 10.91 -37.47
CA THR A 340 -13.79 12.01 -37.55
C THR A 340 -13.15 12.26 -36.19
N GLN A 341 -11.98 12.92 -36.17
CA GLN A 341 -11.32 13.28 -34.92
C GLN A 341 -12.27 14.08 -34.01
N LYS A 342 -12.93 15.13 -34.52
CA LYS A 342 -13.90 15.95 -33.76
C LYS A 342 -14.99 15.11 -33.07
N GLN A 343 -15.56 14.12 -33.77
CA GLN A 343 -16.57 13.24 -33.18
C GLN A 343 -15.98 12.38 -32.05
N LYS A 344 -14.75 11.89 -32.21
CA LYS A 344 -14.03 11.15 -31.16
C LYS A 344 -13.82 12.03 -29.92
N GLU A 345 -13.41 13.29 -30.11
CA GLU A 345 -13.23 14.25 -29.01
C GLU A 345 -14.55 14.55 -28.28
N GLU A 346 -15.64 14.78 -29.03
CA GLU A 346 -16.97 15.00 -28.45
C GLU A 346 -17.45 13.82 -27.60
N ILE A 347 -17.21 12.58 -28.05
CA ILE A 347 -17.55 11.38 -27.27
C ILE A 347 -16.71 11.31 -25.99
N LEU A 348 -15.40 11.54 -26.09
CA LEU A 348 -14.52 11.56 -24.91
C LEU A 348 -14.94 12.63 -23.90
N HIS A 349 -15.22 13.85 -24.35
CA HIS A 349 -15.67 14.93 -23.48
C HIS A 349 -16.98 14.60 -22.77
N LYS A 350 -17.95 14.00 -23.48
CA LYS A 350 -19.20 13.51 -22.87
C LYS A 350 -18.94 12.42 -21.84
N TYR A 351 -18.02 11.50 -22.11
CA TYR A 351 -17.68 10.41 -21.19
C TYR A 351 -16.94 10.90 -19.94
N ILE A 352 -16.04 11.88 -20.08
CA ILE A 352 -15.30 12.49 -18.97
C ILE A 352 -16.24 13.32 -18.07
N GLY A 353 -17.19 14.04 -18.68
CA GLY A 353 -18.14 14.92 -17.99
C GLY A 353 -17.48 16.16 -17.37
N SER A 354 -18.26 16.96 -16.64
CA SER A 354 -17.81 18.27 -16.12
C SER A 354 -16.89 18.22 -14.88
N ARG A 355 -16.73 17.04 -14.26
CA ARG A 355 -15.87 16.77 -13.08
C ARG A 355 -15.80 17.91 -12.05
N ASN A 356 -16.83 18.12 -11.21
CA ASN A 356 -16.83 19.18 -10.17
C ASN A 356 -15.96 18.89 -8.93
N ASN A 357 -15.44 17.66 -8.81
CA ASN A 357 -14.58 17.25 -7.70
C ASN A 357 -13.48 16.33 -8.25
N ARG A 358 -12.27 16.41 -7.70
CA ARG A 358 -11.16 15.49 -8.02
C ARG A 358 -11.56 14.01 -7.91
N ARG A 359 -12.46 13.68 -6.98
CA ARG A 359 -12.98 12.31 -6.79
C ARG A 359 -13.93 11.85 -7.91
N HIS A 360 -14.47 12.76 -8.72
CA HIS A 360 -15.25 12.43 -9.92
C HIS A 360 -14.29 11.97 -11.01
N LYS A 361 -13.80 10.73 -10.91
CA LYS A 361 -12.95 10.11 -11.92
C LYS A 361 -13.82 9.58 -13.07
N PRO A 362 -13.39 9.67 -14.34
CA PRO A 362 -14.09 9.01 -15.43
C PRO A 362 -14.23 7.50 -15.20
N GLY A 363 -15.18 6.89 -15.89
CA GLY A 363 -15.56 5.49 -15.70
C GLY A 363 -14.50 4.48 -16.16
N ARG A 364 -14.84 3.19 -16.04
CA ARG A 364 -13.92 2.07 -16.30
C ARG A 364 -13.42 1.93 -17.74
N ALA A 365 -13.99 2.64 -18.72
CA ALA A 365 -13.44 2.65 -20.07
C ALA A 365 -12.00 3.19 -20.13
N MET A 366 -11.63 4.06 -19.19
CA MET A 366 -10.26 4.55 -19.01
C MET A 366 -9.27 3.45 -18.57
N GLU A 367 -9.75 2.27 -18.14
CA GLU A 367 -8.89 1.14 -17.77
C GLU A 367 -8.33 0.42 -19.02
N ARG A 368 -8.84 0.72 -20.23
CA ARG A 368 -8.45 0.06 -21.49
C ARG A 368 -7.11 0.49 -22.08
N SER A 369 -6.55 1.59 -21.59
CA SER A 369 -5.29 2.14 -22.06
C SER A 369 -4.37 2.39 -20.87
N TYR A 370 -3.06 2.45 -21.11
CA TYR A 370 -2.05 2.43 -20.06
C TYR A 370 -0.83 3.27 -20.38
N TYR A 371 -0.04 3.51 -19.34
CA TYR A 371 1.29 4.10 -19.37
C TYR A 371 2.22 3.24 -18.54
N ARG A 372 3.49 3.14 -18.95
CA ARG A 372 4.56 2.56 -18.16
C ARG A 372 5.71 3.55 -18.04
N PHE A 373 6.08 3.84 -16.80
CA PHE A 373 7.15 4.77 -16.47
C PHE A 373 8.29 4.03 -15.80
N ASP A 374 9.52 4.36 -16.17
CA ASP A 374 10.72 4.05 -15.40
C ASP A 374 11.13 5.30 -14.61
N ILE A 375 11.31 5.15 -13.30
CA ILE A 375 11.46 6.28 -12.38
C ILE A 375 12.70 6.06 -11.53
N LEU A 376 13.47 7.13 -11.38
CA LEU A 376 14.57 7.22 -10.44
C LEU A 376 14.29 8.36 -9.46
N SER A 377 13.96 8.03 -8.21
CA SER A 377 13.74 9.02 -7.16
C SER A 377 14.23 8.50 -5.81
N ASP A 378 14.27 9.37 -4.80
CA ASP A 378 14.67 9.00 -3.45
C ASP A 378 13.75 7.92 -2.87
N PHE A 379 14.29 7.07 -2.00
CA PHE A 379 13.53 5.99 -1.37
C PHE A 379 12.33 6.52 -0.55
N GLY A 380 12.42 7.75 -0.02
CA GLY A 380 11.31 8.41 0.63
C GLY A 380 10.11 8.63 -0.29
N SER A 381 10.35 9.15 -1.50
CA SER A 381 9.35 9.32 -2.57
C SER A 381 8.79 7.99 -3.06
N PHE A 382 9.64 6.97 -3.27
CA PHE A 382 9.19 5.62 -3.62
C PHE A 382 8.22 5.06 -2.58
N ARG A 383 8.53 5.16 -1.28
CA ARG A 383 7.65 4.69 -0.20
C ARG A 383 6.27 5.32 -0.24
N ASP A 384 6.17 6.60 -0.62
CA ASP A 384 4.91 7.31 -0.73
C ASP A 384 4.14 6.93 -2.03
N LEU A 385 4.85 6.70 -3.13
CA LEU A 385 4.25 6.34 -4.42
C LEU A 385 3.80 4.88 -4.48
N GLN A 386 4.53 3.95 -3.85
CA GLN A 386 4.22 2.52 -3.77
C GLN A 386 2.87 2.21 -3.12
N ARG A 387 2.31 3.17 -2.35
CA ARG A 387 0.99 3.06 -1.71
C ARG A 387 -0.18 3.03 -2.69
N HIS A 388 0.04 3.24 -3.98
CA HIS A 388 -1.00 3.04 -5.00
C HIS A 388 -0.93 1.60 -5.50
N ARG A 389 -1.86 0.78 -5.04
CA ARG A 389 -1.75 -0.69 -5.12
C ARG A 389 -2.50 -1.32 -6.28
N MET A 390 -3.52 -0.63 -6.79
CA MET A 390 -4.18 -1.01 -8.03
C MET A 390 -3.34 -0.51 -9.20
N MET A 391 -2.14 -1.05 -9.35
CA MET A 391 -1.21 -0.83 -10.47
C MET A 391 -0.06 -1.85 -10.34
N THR A 392 0.76 -1.96 -11.37
CA THR A 392 1.96 -2.79 -11.34
C THR A 392 3.16 -1.92 -11.01
N ILE A 393 3.83 -2.23 -9.90
CA ILE A 393 5.04 -1.53 -9.45
C ILE A 393 6.10 -2.59 -9.19
N ASP A 394 7.21 -2.48 -9.93
CA ASP A 394 8.39 -3.32 -9.78
C ASP A 394 9.57 -2.42 -9.40
N TRP A 395 10.40 -2.82 -8.46
CA TRP A 395 11.51 -2.00 -8.01
C TRP A 395 12.80 -2.80 -7.87
N GLN A 396 13.92 -2.11 -8.07
CA GLN A 396 15.24 -2.66 -7.81
C GLN A 396 15.51 -2.69 -6.31
N LYS A 397 16.47 -3.52 -5.88
CA LYS A 397 16.96 -3.49 -4.49
C LYS A 397 17.48 -2.09 -4.15
N LEU A 398 17.21 -1.63 -2.93
CA LEU A 398 17.73 -0.35 -2.46
C LEU A 398 19.26 -0.43 -2.38
N SER A 399 19.96 0.55 -2.93
CA SER A 399 21.43 0.55 -2.97
C SER A 399 21.96 1.97 -3.01
N THR A 400 23.28 2.11 -2.92
CA THR A 400 23.97 3.41 -2.98
C THR A 400 24.42 3.80 -4.39
N PHE A 401 24.16 2.94 -5.39
CA PHE A 401 24.69 3.08 -6.75
C PHE A 401 24.07 4.19 -7.59
N ASN A 402 22.84 4.60 -7.28
CA ASN A 402 22.14 5.65 -8.03
C ASN A 402 22.32 7.06 -7.44
N GLY A 403 23.29 7.22 -6.54
CA GLY A 403 23.50 8.46 -5.80
C GLY A 403 22.31 8.82 -4.90
N PHE A 404 22.33 10.02 -4.37
CA PHE A 404 21.33 10.53 -3.42
C PHE A 404 20.91 11.96 -3.76
N SER A 405 19.71 12.32 -3.33
CA SER A 405 19.21 13.69 -3.45
C SER A 405 19.59 14.53 -2.24
N ILE A 406 19.80 15.83 -2.48
CA ILE A 406 20.07 16.83 -1.46
C ILE A 406 18.96 17.88 -1.56
N PRO A 407 18.04 17.97 -0.58
CA PRO A 407 17.02 19.00 -0.57
C PRO A 407 17.66 20.40 -0.54
N GLU A 408 17.11 21.37 -1.28
CA GLU A 408 17.65 22.75 -1.35
C GLU A 408 17.83 23.39 0.04
N VAL A 409 16.93 23.09 0.97
CA VAL A 409 16.98 23.60 2.35
C VAL A 409 18.25 23.16 3.10
N ILE A 410 18.85 22.03 2.74
CA ILE A 410 20.13 21.56 3.31
C ILE A 410 21.26 22.57 3.02
N ASP A 411 21.20 23.26 1.89
CA ASP A 411 22.15 24.31 1.53
C ASP A 411 21.89 25.58 2.34
N GLU A 412 20.62 25.97 2.49
CA GLU A 412 20.20 27.14 3.26
C GLU A 412 20.62 27.06 4.75
N VAL A 413 20.66 25.85 5.31
CA VAL A 413 21.12 25.62 6.69
C VAL A 413 22.60 25.27 6.80
N ASN A 414 23.39 25.48 5.75
CA ASN A 414 24.83 25.19 5.69
C ASN A 414 25.18 23.75 6.11
N TYR A 415 24.38 22.77 5.69
CA TYR A 415 24.55 21.35 6.06
C TYR A 415 25.01 20.46 4.91
N ARG A 416 25.17 21.00 3.70
CA ARG A 416 25.55 20.24 2.48
C ARG A 416 26.78 19.36 2.67
N ARG A 417 27.89 19.95 3.10
CA ARG A 417 29.17 19.22 3.21
C ARG A 417 29.02 18.02 4.14
N LYS A 418 28.37 18.23 5.28
CA LYS A 418 28.11 17.20 6.28
C LYS A 418 27.18 16.11 5.75
N TRP A 419 26.14 16.49 5.00
CA TRP A 419 25.24 15.55 4.31
C TRP A 419 26.00 14.67 3.32
N GLU A 420 26.82 15.26 2.44
CA GLU A 420 27.63 14.55 1.46
C GLU A 420 28.65 13.61 2.14
N GLU A 421 29.33 14.07 3.19
CA GLU A 421 30.22 13.24 4.02
C GLU A 421 29.49 12.00 4.58
N ILE A 422 28.33 12.18 5.23
CA ILE A 422 27.53 11.09 5.81
C ILE A 422 27.09 10.10 4.73
N MET A 423 26.60 10.59 3.59
CA MET A 423 26.13 9.74 2.50
C MET A 423 27.31 8.94 1.93
N ASN A 424 28.44 9.58 1.61
CA ASN A 424 29.60 8.88 1.05
C ASN A 424 30.12 7.78 1.99
N GLU A 425 30.28 8.07 3.29
CA GLU A 425 30.66 7.06 4.29
C GLU A 425 29.65 5.90 4.36
N THR A 426 28.36 6.20 4.26
CA THR A 426 27.30 5.17 4.22
C THR A 426 27.37 4.34 2.93
N GLY A 427 27.75 4.97 1.82
CA GLY A 427 28.06 4.33 0.54
C GLY A 427 29.15 3.27 0.67
N GLU A 428 30.28 3.64 1.26
CA GLU A 428 31.41 2.74 1.51
C GLU A 428 31.01 1.58 2.44
N TYR A 429 30.25 1.88 3.51
CA TYR A 429 29.79 0.85 4.44
C TYR A 429 28.77 -0.10 3.80
N PHE A 430 27.89 0.41 2.92
CA PHE A 430 26.99 -0.41 2.13
C PHE A 430 27.76 -1.40 1.25
N GLU A 431 28.79 -0.95 0.53
CA GLU A 431 29.59 -1.82 -0.34
C GLU A 431 30.32 -2.90 0.48
N TYR A 432 30.87 -2.52 1.64
CA TYR A 432 31.46 -3.47 2.58
C TYR A 432 30.45 -4.55 3.00
N LEU A 433 29.26 -4.15 3.47
CA LEU A 433 28.23 -5.10 3.89
C LEU A 433 27.74 -5.96 2.73
N ALA A 434 27.56 -5.38 1.55
CA ALA A 434 27.12 -6.09 0.35
C ALA A 434 28.13 -7.18 -0.05
N SER A 435 29.44 -6.91 0.06
CA SER A 435 30.49 -7.87 -0.24
C SER A 435 30.54 -9.05 0.74
N LYS A 436 30.24 -8.80 2.02
CA LYS A 436 30.42 -9.78 3.12
C LYS A 436 29.14 -10.55 3.48
N TYR A 437 27.99 -9.90 3.39
CA TYR A 437 26.68 -10.42 3.82
C TYR A 437 25.63 -10.43 2.69
N GLY A 438 25.97 -9.90 1.51
CA GLY A 438 25.08 -9.84 0.36
C GLY A 438 24.21 -8.58 0.30
N PHE A 439 23.73 -8.29 -0.92
CA PHE A 439 22.95 -7.09 -1.21
C PHE A 439 21.67 -6.95 -0.39
N HIS A 440 20.99 -8.07 -0.11
CA HIS A 440 19.73 -8.04 0.61
C HIS A 440 19.86 -7.39 1.98
N LEU A 441 20.90 -7.76 2.75
CA LEU A 441 21.18 -7.21 4.06
C LEU A 441 21.73 -5.78 3.98
N ALA A 442 22.59 -5.49 3.01
CA ALA A 442 23.18 -4.16 2.87
C ALA A 442 22.11 -3.05 2.72
N GLN A 443 20.92 -3.35 2.18
CA GLN A 443 19.81 -2.39 2.08
C GLN A 443 19.48 -1.69 3.41
N TYR A 444 19.63 -2.37 4.54
CA TYR A 444 19.27 -1.83 5.85
C TYR A 444 20.02 -0.56 6.22
N VAL A 445 21.24 -0.36 5.74
CA VAL A 445 22.03 0.83 6.09
C VAL A 445 21.72 2.04 5.22
N VAL A 446 20.97 1.87 4.13
CA VAL A 446 20.81 2.90 3.10
C VAL A 446 19.82 3.99 3.55
N PRO A 447 20.23 5.27 3.63
CA PRO A 447 19.36 6.40 3.95
C PRO A 447 18.27 6.64 2.92
N PHE A 448 17.15 7.25 3.33
CA PHE A 448 16.00 7.50 2.46
C PHE A 448 16.29 8.46 1.30
N SER A 449 17.34 9.27 1.39
CA SER A 449 17.77 10.19 0.33
C SER A 449 18.39 9.49 -0.87
N TYR A 450 18.83 8.23 -0.73
CA TYR A 450 19.37 7.47 -1.85
C TYR A 450 18.30 7.14 -2.87
N ASN A 451 18.68 7.24 -4.14
CA ASN A 451 17.76 6.99 -5.24
C ASN A 451 17.56 5.49 -5.47
N ILE A 452 16.30 5.12 -5.66
CA ILE A 452 15.87 3.78 -6.04
C ILE A 452 15.22 3.85 -7.42
N ARG A 453 15.49 2.84 -8.26
CA ARG A 453 14.83 2.70 -9.56
C ARG A 453 13.64 1.77 -9.46
N TYR A 454 12.53 2.20 -10.03
CA TYR A 454 11.29 1.42 -10.06
C TYR A 454 10.46 1.74 -11.31
N SER A 455 9.78 0.71 -11.81
CA SER A 455 8.82 0.79 -12.90
C SER A 455 7.42 0.93 -12.31
N MET A 456 6.62 1.84 -12.86
CA MET A 456 5.19 1.96 -12.57
C MET A 456 4.40 1.82 -13.87
N GLN A 457 3.58 0.78 -13.96
CA GLN A 457 2.60 0.59 -15.02
C GLN A 457 1.19 0.71 -14.48
N PHE A 458 0.42 1.63 -15.06
CA PHE A 458 -0.95 1.90 -14.64
C PHE A 458 -1.82 2.34 -15.81
N ASN A 459 -3.11 2.10 -15.70
CA ASN A 459 -4.08 2.53 -16.70
C ASN A 459 -4.40 4.04 -16.60
N VAL A 460 -5.08 4.59 -17.61
CA VAL A 460 -5.42 6.02 -17.62
C VAL A 460 -6.27 6.40 -16.40
N ARG A 461 -7.20 5.53 -15.95
CA ARG A 461 -8.03 5.79 -14.77
C ARG A 461 -7.23 5.88 -13.47
N GLU A 462 -6.19 5.07 -13.35
CA GLU A 462 -5.23 5.10 -12.26
C GLU A 462 -4.32 6.33 -12.35
N ALA A 463 -3.96 6.79 -13.54
CA ALA A 463 -3.23 8.04 -13.74
C ALA A 463 -3.99 9.24 -13.16
N TYR A 464 -5.30 9.36 -13.43
CA TYR A 464 -6.17 10.36 -12.79
C TYR A 464 -6.10 10.28 -11.26
N HIS A 465 -6.07 9.07 -10.72
CA HIS A 465 -6.01 8.90 -9.27
C HIS A 465 -4.68 9.37 -8.69
N LEU A 466 -3.58 8.84 -9.23
CA LEU A 466 -2.23 9.03 -8.77
C LEU A 466 -1.80 10.48 -8.92
N LEU A 467 -1.88 11.01 -10.14
CA LEU A 467 -1.30 12.31 -10.49
C LEU A 467 -2.04 13.43 -9.77
N GLU A 468 -3.37 13.42 -9.75
CA GLU A 468 -4.15 14.46 -9.05
C GLU A 468 -4.05 14.34 -7.51
N LEU A 469 -3.83 13.13 -6.96
CA LEU A 469 -3.64 12.98 -5.52
C LEU A 469 -2.25 13.47 -5.10
N ARG A 470 -1.23 13.02 -5.81
CA ARG A 470 0.17 13.21 -5.40
C ARG A 470 0.73 14.55 -5.79
N THR A 471 0.11 15.29 -6.70
CA THR A 471 0.49 16.68 -6.98
C THR A 471 -0.17 17.70 -6.05
N SER A 472 -1.13 17.29 -5.21
CA SER A 472 -1.79 18.18 -4.24
C SER A 472 -0.80 18.90 -3.32
N PRO A 473 -1.14 20.10 -2.79
CA PRO A 473 -0.21 20.92 -2.04
C PRO A 473 0.44 20.22 -0.85
N GLN A 474 -0.30 19.33 -0.17
CA GLN A 474 0.17 18.56 1.00
C GLN A 474 1.20 17.47 0.64
N GLY A 475 1.44 17.27 -0.65
CA GLY A 475 2.41 16.33 -1.15
C GLY A 475 3.85 16.72 -0.83
N HIS A 476 4.73 15.73 -0.66
CA HIS A 476 6.17 15.99 -0.58
C HIS A 476 6.66 16.54 -1.92
N VAL A 477 7.55 17.55 -1.88
CA VAL A 477 8.04 18.24 -3.08
C VAL A 477 8.61 17.29 -4.13
N ASP A 478 9.36 16.27 -3.70
CA ASP A 478 10.02 15.34 -4.62
C ASP A 478 9.03 14.44 -5.39
N TYR A 479 8.12 13.73 -4.71
CA TYR A 479 7.14 12.92 -5.44
C TYR A 479 6.13 13.78 -6.21
N ARG A 480 5.89 15.03 -5.80
CA ARG A 480 5.07 15.99 -6.56
C ARG A 480 5.72 16.28 -7.90
N ARG A 481 7.02 16.60 -7.90
CA ARG A 481 7.84 16.80 -9.10
C ARG A 481 7.81 15.57 -10.01
N VAL A 482 7.95 14.37 -9.45
CA VAL A 482 7.84 13.10 -10.21
C VAL A 482 6.47 12.98 -10.90
N CYS A 483 5.37 13.20 -10.19
CA CYS A 483 4.03 13.12 -10.78
C CYS A 483 3.72 14.24 -11.79
N GLN A 484 4.23 15.45 -11.56
CA GLN A 484 4.14 16.55 -12.54
C GLN A 484 4.85 16.17 -13.84
N LYS A 485 6.07 15.60 -13.76
CA LYS A 485 6.81 15.10 -14.92
C LYS A 485 6.09 13.96 -15.64
N MET A 486 5.47 13.03 -14.91
CA MET A 486 4.64 11.98 -15.52
C MET A 486 3.49 12.59 -16.34
N HIS A 487 2.76 13.54 -15.77
CA HIS A 487 1.68 14.24 -16.47
C HIS A 487 2.18 14.95 -17.73
N ASP A 488 3.31 15.65 -17.63
CA ASP A 488 3.94 16.34 -18.75
C ASP A 488 4.36 15.38 -19.87
N LEU A 489 4.86 14.19 -19.53
CA LEU A 489 5.23 13.18 -20.51
C LEU A 489 3.99 12.56 -21.19
N ILE A 490 2.87 12.39 -20.48
CA ILE A 490 1.60 11.98 -21.10
C ILE A 490 1.14 13.02 -22.13
N LEU A 491 1.25 14.31 -21.79
CA LEU A 491 0.86 15.41 -22.67
C LEU A 491 1.81 15.55 -23.87
N LYS A 492 3.12 15.57 -23.63
CA LYS A 492 4.14 15.99 -24.61
C LYS A 492 4.75 14.83 -25.38
N LYS A 493 5.04 13.70 -24.70
CA LYS A 493 5.71 12.54 -25.30
C LYS A 493 4.71 11.54 -25.89
N ALA A 494 3.67 11.15 -25.14
CA ALA A 494 2.60 10.31 -25.69
C ALA A 494 1.64 11.09 -26.60
N GLY A 495 1.56 12.42 -26.46
CA GLY A 495 0.68 13.24 -27.29
C GLY A 495 -0.81 13.10 -26.96
N HIS A 496 -1.18 12.47 -25.85
CA HIS A 496 -2.57 12.24 -25.43
C HIS A 496 -3.20 13.50 -24.80
N LYS A 497 -3.32 14.56 -25.60
CA LYS A 497 -3.72 15.91 -25.16
C LYS A 497 -5.05 15.92 -24.43
N ILE A 498 -6.06 15.22 -24.95
CA ILE A 498 -7.40 15.20 -24.35
C ILE A 498 -7.34 14.50 -22.98
N LEU A 499 -6.63 13.38 -22.89
CA LEU A 499 -6.50 12.62 -21.64
C LEU A 499 -5.70 13.38 -20.58
N ALA A 500 -4.60 14.03 -20.95
CA ALA A 500 -3.82 14.86 -20.03
C ALA A 500 -4.62 16.08 -19.56
N ASN A 501 -5.15 16.89 -20.50
CA ASN A 501 -5.87 18.12 -20.18
C ASN A 501 -7.16 17.88 -19.37
N SER A 502 -7.73 16.68 -19.45
CA SER A 502 -8.89 16.29 -18.64
C SER A 502 -8.54 15.93 -17.19
N MET A 503 -7.27 15.72 -16.86
CA MET A 503 -6.76 15.61 -15.48
C MET A 503 -6.58 16.99 -14.83
N LYS A 504 -7.61 17.83 -14.86
CA LYS A 504 -7.58 19.25 -14.46
C LYS A 504 -7.21 19.55 -13.00
N TYR A 505 -7.06 18.52 -12.16
CA TYR A 505 -6.62 18.66 -10.76
C TYR A 505 -5.16 18.26 -10.55
N VAL A 506 -4.41 18.00 -11.62
CA VAL A 506 -2.96 17.90 -11.54
C VAL A 506 -2.41 19.30 -11.28
N ASP A 507 -1.78 19.46 -10.12
CA ASP A 507 -1.29 20.75 -9.64
C ASP A 507 0.20 20.93 -9.97
N HIS A 508 0.50 21.88 -10.84
CA HIS A 508 1.86 22.23 -11.26
C HIS A 508 2.48 23.38 -10.46
N ASN A 509 1.77 23.92 -9.46
CA ASN A 509 2.30 25.01 -8.61
C ASN A 509 3.29 24.49 -7.56
N THR A 510 4.17 25.38 -7.09
CA THR A 510 5.09 25.19 -5.95
C THR A 510 4.56 25.92 -4.71
N TYR A 511 4.92 25.44 -3.51
CA TYR A 511 4.35 25.92 -2.25
C TYR A 511 5.41 25.96 -1.14
N ASP A 512 5.39 27.02 -0.33
CA ASP A 512 6.32 27.22 0.78
C ASP A 512 5.96 26.46 2.07
N LEU A 513 4.68 26.46 2.47
CA LEU A 513 4.16 25.69 3.60
C LEU A 513 3.03 24.77 3.10
N GLU A 514 3.39 23.53 2.76
CA GLU A 514 2.57 22.58 2.02
C GLU A 514 1.21 22.23 2.70
N ARG A 515 1.12 22.42 4.02
CA ARG A 515 0.04 21.86 4.84
C ARG A 515 -0.79 22.88 5.63
N ILE A 516 -0.35 24.13 5.74
CA ILE A 516 -0.97 25.10 6.66
C ILE A 516 -2.44 25.36 6.32
N ASP A 517 -2.78 25.49 5.04
CA ASP A 517 -4.17 25.72 4.62
C ASP A 517 -5.08 24.51 4.84
N ALA A 518 -4.54 23.29 4.74
CA ALA A 518 -5.30 22.07 5.04
C ALA A 518 -5.59 21.96 6.54
N GLU A 519 -4.63 22.33 7.38
CA GLU A 519 -4.80 22.38 8.84
C GLU A 519 -5.82 23.45 9.25
N ARG A 520 -5.74 24.67 8.68
CA ARG A 520 -6.76 25.74 8.84
C ARG A 520 -8.16 25.24 8.50
N ALA A 521 -8.30 24.53 7.37
CA ALA A 521 -9.60 23.99 6.95
C ALA A 521 -10.12 22.90 7.90
N ALA A 522 -9.23 22.06 8.45
CA ALA A 522 -9.59 21.02 9.43
C ALA A 522 -10.02 21.64 10.77
N GLU A 523 -9.35 22.68 11.24
CA GLU A 523 -9.71 23.41 12.46
C GLU A 523 -11.07 24.10 12.33
N LYS A 524 -11.30 24.81 11.22
CA LYS A 524 -12.62 25.40 10.93
C LYS A 524 -13.76 24.36 10.96
N ARG A 525 -13.50 23.10 10.59
CA ARG A 525 -14.48 22.01 10.69
C ARG A 525 -14.64 21.47 12.12
N ARG A 526 -13.59 21.47 12.92
CA ARG A 526 -13.63 21.07 14.33
C ARG A 526 -14.41 22.08 15.17
N ILE A 527 -14.22 23.38 14.92
CA ILE A 527 -14.93 24.46 15.61
C ILE A 527 -16.44 24.45 15.26
N LYS A 528 -16.81 23.94 14.08
CA LYS A 528 -18.20 23.82 13.63
C LYS A 528 -18.93 22.55 14.10
N LYS A 529 -18.21 21.58 14.67
CA LYS A 529 -18.77 20.38 15.27
C LYS A 529 -18.89 20.58 16.77
#